data_AF-A0A7S0ZWV2-F1
#
_entry.id   AF-A0A7S0ZWV2-F1
#
_cell.length_a   1.000
_cell.length_b   1.000
_cell.length_c   1.000
_cell.angle_alpha   90.00
_cell.angle_beta   90.00
_cell.angle_gamma   90.00
#
_symmetry.space_group_name_H-M   'P 1'
#
loop_
_entity.id
_entity.type
_entity.pdbx_description
1 polymer ?
#
loop_
_entity_poly.entity_id
_entity_poly.type
_entity_poly.pdbx_seq_one_letter_code
_entity_poly.pdbx_strand_id
1 'polypeptide(L)'
;MKLLEAGGANWHSKPFDRLSVGCGAAMRAMAVGLCFSALEDIVSHSVEVARISKTHPVGYLGAVVAALFTAFALEGRPVETWGRAFLEEGLPAVQAYVLAPGRRHQDENRRAFEEAASEEKWRWYLNERKIADATPGAMPSFPREYGVPQRDVFYAEVARMEGVNPVGKNPGSKGYDAVLIAYDAILWVECSGDSPREASARWGELCMRAALHRGDNDSTGSIAASWYGALRGFAGVPHKHYRGLEYRGRCESA
;
A
#
# COMPACT_ATOMS: atom_id res chain seq x y z
N MET A 1 5.39 -11.14 -28.54
CA MET A 1 4.63 -9.90 -28.83
C MET A 1 4.49 -9.11 -27.55
N LYS A 2 4.95 -7.86 -27.52
CA LYS A 2 4.81 -6.99 -26.34
C LYS A 2 3.33 -6.66 -26.11
N LEU A 3 2.94 -6.34 -24.88
CA LEU A 3 1.53 -6.09 -24.51
C LEU A 3 0.82 -5.08 -25.42
N LEU A 4 1.51 -3.96 -25.69
CA LEU A 4 0.96 -2.87 -26.52
C LEU A 4 0.83 -3.26 -27.98
N GLU A 5 1.73 -4.11 -28.50
CA GLU A 5 1.67 -4.63 -29.88
C GLU A 5 0.46 -5.55 -30.08
N ALA A 6 -0.03 -6.18 -29.01
CA ALA A 6 -1.19 -7.07 -29.01
C ALA A 6 -2.52 -6.35 -28.78
N GLY A 7 -2.54 -5.01 -28.71
CA GLY A 7 -3.72 -4.25 -28.29
C GLY A 7 -4.21 -4.61 -26.88
N GLY A 8 -3.35 -5.13 -26.01
CA GLY A 8 -3.71 -5.55 -24.65
C GLY A 8 -4.32 -6.95 -24.52
N ALA A 9 -4.63 -7.64 -25.63
CA ALA A 9 -5.29 -8.95 -25.59
C ALA A 9 -4.48 -10.05 -24.87
N ASN A 10 -3.16 -9.90 -24.82
CA ASN A 10 -2.25 -10.83 -24.16
C ASN A 10 -1.81 -10.36 -22.74
N TRP A 11 -2.60 -9.54 -22.05
CA TRP A 11 -2.29 -9.06 -20.69
C TRP A 11 -1.92 -10.16 -19.69
N HIS A 12 -2.47 -11.36 -19.88
CA HIS A 12 -2.23 -12.53 -19.04
C HIS A 12 -0.91 -13.26 -19.37
N SER A 13 -0.27 -12.96 -20.51
CA SER A 13 0.88 -13.71 -21.03
C SER A 13 2.22 -13.33 -20.40
N LYS A 14 2.26 -12.34 -19.50
CA LYS A 14 3.49 -11.99 -18.80
C LYS A 14 3.91 -13.16 -17.91
N PRO A 15 5.12 -13.71 -18.06
CA PRO A 15 5.59 -14.83 -17.25
C PRO A 15 5.79 -14.43 -15.79
N PHE A 16 5.82 -15.43 -14.91
CA PHE A 16 6.27 -15.25 -13.55
C PHE A 16 7.73 -14.76 -13.52
N ASP A 17 8.01 -13.80 -12.64
CA ASP A 17 9.34 -13.21 -12.50
C ASP A 17 9.62 -12.98 -11.01
N ARG A 18 10.67 -13.63 -10.48
CA ARG A 18 11.08 -13.56 -9.07
C ARG A 18 11.52 -12.15 -8.66
N LEU A 19 11.96 -11.33 -9.61
CA LEU A 19 12.41 -9.96 -9.36
C LEU A 19 11.27 -8.93 -9.48
N SER A 20 10.05 -9.37 -9.80
CA SER A 20 8.89 -8.51 -10.06
C SER A 20 8.20 -8.00 -8.78
N VAL A 21 9.01 -7.56 -7.81
CA VAL A 21 8.61 -7.25 -6.43
C VAL A 21 8.36 -5.75 -6.16
N GLY A 22 8.61 -4.90 -7.14
CA GLY A 22 8.60 -3.44 -6.99
C GLY A 22 7.22 -2.81 -6.73
N CYS A 23 7.21 -1.63 -6.09
CA CYS A 23 6.04 -0.83 -5.72
C CYS A 23 5.13 -0.41 -6.88
N GLY A 24 5.60 -0.50 -8.13
CA GLY A 24 4.87 -0.03 -9.30
C GLY A 24 3.47 -0.64 -9.51
N ALA A 25 3.16 -1.77 -8.88
CA ALA A 25 1.81 -2.30 -8.79
C ALA A 25 0.95 -1.59 -7.72
N ALA A 26 1.51 -1.32 -6.55
CA ALA A 26 0.85 -0.61 -5.44
C ALA A 26 0.47 0.81 -5.83
N MET A 27 1.41 1.58 -6.40
CA MET A 27 1.26 3.02 -6.68
C MET A 27 0.15 3.38 -7.70
N ARG A 28 -0.53 2.39 -8.28
CA ARG A 28 -1.57 2.57 -9.30
C ARG A 28 -2.87 1.82 -9.00
N ALA A 29 -3.00 1.20 -7.84
CA ALA A 29 -4.10 0.27 -7.56
C ALA A 29 -5.21 0.87 -6.68
N MET A 30 -5.00 2.04 -6.07
CA MET A 30 -6.00 2.69 -5.21
C MET A 30 -7.36 2.86 -5.91
N ALA A 31 -7.37 3.19 -7.20
CA ALA A 31 -8.59 3.32 -8.00
C ALA A 31 -9.45 2.05 -8.04
N VAL A 32 -8.86 0.85 -7.87
CA VAL A 32 -9.65 -0.39 -7.77
C VAL A 32 -10.55 -0.36 -6.53
N GLY A 33 -10.06 0.16 -5.40
CA GLY A 33 -10.86 0.32 -4.19
C GLY A 33 -11.89 1.45 -4.25
N LEU A 34 -11.80 2.34 -5.26
CA LEU A 34 -12.87 3.30 -5.57
C LEU A 34 -14.00 2.65 -6.37
N CYS A 35 -13.64 1.71 -7.27
CA CYS A 35 -14.60 1.07 -8.18
C CYS A 35 -15.32 -0.14 -7.58
N PHE A 36 -14.71 -0.82 -6.62
CA PHE A 36 -15.23 -2.07 -6.06
C PHE A 36 -15.26 -2.02 -4.53
N SER A 37 -16.31 -2.59 -3.95
CA SER A 37 -16.48 -2.72 -2.49
C SER A 37 -16.45 -4.17 -2.01
N ALA A 38 -16.76 -5.15 -2.87
CA ALA A 38 -16.70 -6.56 -2.51
C ALA A 38 -15.24 -7.03 -2.46
N LEU A 39 -14.86 -7.75 -1.39
CA LEU A 39 -13.50 -8.24 -1.16
C LEU A 39 -12.98 -9.06 -2.36
N GLU A 40 -13.79 -9.96 -2.89
CA GLU A 40 -13.44 -10.83 -4.02
C GLU A 40 -13.14 -10.02 -5.30
N ASP A 41 -13.92 -8.96 -5.56
CA ASP A 41 -13.72 -8.08 -6.70
C ASP A 41 -12.47 -7.22 -6.53
N ILE A 42 -12.27 -6.62 -5.35
CA ILE A 42 -11.06 -5.84 -5.05
C ILE A 42 -9.82 -6.71 -5.23
N VAL A 43 -9.82 -7.93 -4.67
CA VAL A 43 -8.70 -8.87 -4.75
C VAL A 43 -8.42 -9.26 -6.18
N SER A 44 -9.43 -9.74 -6.91
CA SER A 44 -9.25 -10.26 -8.26
C SER A 44 -8.75 -9.18 -9.23
N HIS A 45 -9.36 -8.00 -9.21
CA HIS A 45 -8.96 -6.89 -10.08
C HIS A 45 -7.59 -6.33 -9.71
N SER A 46 -7.30 -6.14 -8.42
CA SER A 46 -5.98 -5.63 -7.98
C SER A 46 -4.85 -6.58 -8.37
N VAL A 47 -5.06 -7.88 -8.18
CA VAL A 47 -4.08 -8.91 -8.55
C VAL A 47 -3.82 -8.88 -10.06
N GLU A 48 -4.86 -8.88 -10.89
CA GLU A 48 -4.65 -8.96 -12.34
C GLU A 48 -4.10 -7.68 -12.94
N VAL A 49 -4.56 -6.49 -12.50
CA VAL A 49 -3.98 -5.20 -12.91
C VAL A 49 -2.51 -5.10 -12.50
N ALA A 50 -2.13 -5.63 -11.34
CA ALA A 50 -0.74 -5.67 -10.90
C ALA A 50 0.11 -6.60 -11.79
N ARG A 51 -0.37 -7.82 -12.03
CA ARG A 51 0.35 -8.89 -12.75
C ARG A 51 0.57 -8.62 -14.24
N ILE A 52 -0.01 -7.55 -14.79
CA ILE A 52 0.40 -7.00 -16.09
C ILE A 52 1.87 -6.57 -16.07
N SER A 53 2.41 -6.18 -14.91
CA SER A 53 3.82 -5.78 -14.76
C SER A 53 4.57 -6.41 -13.58
N LYS A 54 3.87 -6.84 -12.53
CA LYS A 54 4.42 -7.39 -11.28
C LYS A 54 3.80 -8.75 -11.00
N THR A 55 4.43 -9.81 -11.51
CA THR A 55 3.89 -11.18 -11.41
C THR A 55 4.23 -11.89 -10.10
N HIS A 56 5.02 -11.25 -9.22
CA HIS A 56 5.42 -11.78 -7.92
C HIS A 56 4.49 -11.33 -6.78
N PRO A 57 4.16 -12.20 -5.79
CA PRO A 57 3.31 -11.85 -4.64
C PRO A 57 3.71 -10.58 -3.92
N VAL A 58 4.99 -10.41 -3.61
CA VAL A 58 5.51 -9.18 -2.98
C VAL A 58 5.10 -7.91 -3.73
N GLY A 59 5.03 -7.95 -5.07
CA GLY A 59 4.60 -6.82 -5.89
C GLY A 59 3.08 -6.65 -5.89
N TYR A 60 2.32 -7.69 -6.25
CA TYR A 60 0.87 -7.56 -6.40
C TYR A 60 0.10 -7.51 -5.08
N LEU A 61 0.64 -8.01 -3.97
CA LEU A 61 0.06 -7.80 -2.63
C LEU A 61 0.06 -6.30 -2.28
N GLY A 62 1.07 -5.55 -2.71
CA GLY A 62 1.08 -4.09 -2.56
C GLY A 62 -0.10 -3.42 -3.29
N ALA A 63 -0.48 -3.92 -4.48
CA ALA A 63 -1.68 -3.44 -5.18
C ALA A 63 -2.96 -3.75 -4.41
N VAL A 64 -3.08 -4.98 -3.89
CA VAL A 64 -4.24 -5.39 -3.11
C VAL A 64 -4.39 -4.55 -1.85
N VAL A 65 -3.31 -4.30 -1.11
CA VAL A 65 -3.34 -3.43 0.08
C VAL A 65 -3.73 -2.00 -0.30
N ALA A 66 -3.12 -1.44 -1.35
CA ALA A 66 -3.45 -0.10 -1.86
C ALA A 66 -4.95 0.04 -2.16
N ALA A 67 -5.54 -0.94 -2.83
CA ALA A 67 -6.96 -0.96 -3.14
C ALA A 67 -7.84 -1.19 -1.90
N LEU A 68 -7.54 -2.21 -1.08
CA LEU A 68 -8.31 -2.53 0.12
C LEU A 68 -8.36 -1.36 1.10
N PHE A 69 -7.23 -0.71 1.36
CA PHE A 69 -7.20 0.41 2.30
C PHE A 69 -7.93 1.64 1.74
N THR A 70 -8.01 1.77 0.41
CA THR A 70 -8.87 2.78 -0.23
C THR A 70 -10.34 2.46 0.02
N ALA A 71 -10.77 1.20 -0.16
CA ALA A 71 -12.15 0.79 0.12
C ALA A 71 -12.48 0.94 1.62
N PHE A 72 -11.57 0.53 2.51
CA PHE A 72 -11.73 0.68 3.96
C PHE A 72 -11.87 2.15 4.39
N ALA A 73 -11.13 3.06 3.76
CA ALA A 73 -11.27 4.49 3.96
C ALA A 73 -12.69 4.98 3.60
N LEU A 74 -13.19 4.60 2.43
CA LEU A 74 -14.53 4.97 1.97
C LEU A 74 -15.66 4.36 2.82
N GLU A 75 -15.44 3.15 3.34
CA GLU A 75 -16.34 2.47 4.28
C GLU A 75 -16.32 3.07 5.69
N GLY A 76 -15.38 3.98 5.98
CA GLY A 76 -15.20 4.57 7.30
C GLY A 76 -14.67 3.57 8.34
N ARG A 77 -13.97 2.51 7.91
CA ARG A 77 -13.33 1.57 8.85
C ARG A 77 -12.24 2.30 9.65
N PRO A 78 -12.14 2.06 10.97
CA PRO A 78 -11.09 2.66 11.80
C PRO A 78 -9.69 2.29 11.27
N VAL A 79 -8.83 3.30 11.10
CA VAL A 79 -7.55 3.17 10.42
C VAL A 79 -6.67 2.11 11.08
N GLU A 80 -6.61 2.09 12.40
CA GLU A 80 -5.78 1.18 13.19
C GLU A 80 -6.11 -0.31 12.97
N THR A 81 -7.30 -0.63 12.47
CA THR A 81 -7.71 -2.03 12.22
C THR A 81 -7.38 -2.53 10.82
N TRP A 82 -6.95 -1.65 9.90
CA TRP A 82 -6.77 -2.00 8.48
C TRP A 82 -5.73 -3.08 8.25
N GLY A 83 -4.57 -2.97 8.91
CA GLY A 83 -3.50 -3.97 8.77
C GLY A 83 -3.91 -5.36 9.27
N ARG A 84 -4.68 -5.43 10.36
CA ARG A 84 -5.25 -6.67 10.86
C ARG A 84 -6.26 -7.26 9.87
N ALA A 85 -7.19 -6.44 9.37
CA ALA A 85 -8.17 -6.87 8.37
C ALA A 85 -7.49 -7.38 7.07
N PHE A 86 -6.37 -6.77 6.66
CA PHE A 86 -5.58 -7.32 5.56
C PHE A 86 -5.03 -8.72 5.87
N LEU A 87 -4.48 -8.94 7.07
CA LEU A 87 -3.95 -10.26 7.45
C LEU A 87 -5.04 -11.33 7.60
N GLU A 88 -6.20 -10.97 8.16
CA GLU A 88 -7.28 -11.92 8.47
C GLU A 88 -8.21 -12.17 7.26
N GLU A 89 -8.41 -11.19 6.39
CA GLU A 89 -9.36 -11.26 5.28
C GLU A 89 -8.66 -11.16 3.91
N GLY A 90 -7.83 -10.13 3.73
CA GLY A 90 -7.22 -9.80 2.43
C GLY A 90 -6.22 -10.83 1.94
N LEU A 91 -5.22 -11.18 2.76
CA LEU A 91 -4.16 -12.11 2.40
C LEU A 91 -4.71 -13.53 2.11
N PRO A 92 -5.60 -14.11 2.95
CA PRO A 92 -6.24 -15.39 2.63
C PRO A 92 -7.04 -15.34 1.33
N ALA A 93 -7.79 -14.26 1.07
CA ALA A 93 -8.55 -14.11 -0.18
C ALA A 93 -7.62 -14.05 -1.41
N VAL A 94 -6.47 -13.37 -1.31
CA VAL A 94 -5.47 -13.36 -2.39
C VAL A 94 -4.92 -14.76 -2.61
N GLN A 95 -4.51 -15.47 -1.56
CA GLN A 95 -3.99 -16.82 -1.67
C GLN A 95 -5.01 -17.76 -2.30
N ALA A 96 -6.27 -17.72 -1.86
CA ALA A 96 -7.36 -18.49 -2.45
C ALA A 96 -7.51 -18.19 -3.95
N TYR A 97 -7.50 -16.91 -4.33
CA TYR A 97 -7.66 -16.49 -5.73
C TYR A 97 -6.50 -16.92 -6.63
N VAL A 98 -5.26 -16.84 -6.17
CA VAL A 98 -4.08 -17.09 -7.01
C VAL A 98 -3.61 -18.54 -6.99
N LEU A 99 -3.98 -19.29 -5.95
CA LEU A 99 -3.65 -20.71 -5.80
C LEU A 99 -4.81 -21.62 -6.20
N ALA A 100 -5.94 -21.09 -6.68
CA ALA A 100 -7.02 -21.90 -7.23
C ALA A 100 -6.60 -22.65 -8.53
N PRO A 101 -7.16 -23.84 -8.81
CA PRO A 101 -6.87 -24.58 -10.04
C PRO A 101 -7.11 -23.76 -11.31
N GLY A 102 -6.21 -23.89 -12.28
CA GLY A 102 -6.31 -23.19 -13.58
C GLY A 102 -5.88 -21.73 -13.57
N ARG A 103 -5.45 -21.19 -12.42
CA ARG A 103 -4.91 -19.83 -12.31
C ARG A 103 -3.46 -19.78 -12.77
N ARG A 104 -3.06 -18.68 -13.40
CA ARG A 104 -1.70 -18.54 -13.94
C ARG A 104 -0.64 -18.50 -12.84
N HIS A 105 0.49 -19.16 -13.11
CA HIS A 105 1.66 -19.25 -12.23
C HIS A 105 1.34 -19.84 -10.84
N GLN A 106 0.39 -20.79 -10.76
CA GLN A 106 -0.10 -21.32 -9.49
C GLN A 106 1.04 -21.87 -8.61
N ASP A 107 1.91 -22.70 -9.19
CA ASP A 107 3.03 -23.33 -8.48
C ASP A 107 4.11 -22.34 -8.08
N GLU A 108 4.44 -21.39 -8.97
CA GLU A 108 5.42 -20.35 -8.68
C GLU A 108 4.91 -19.40 -7.60
N ASN A 109 3.61 -19.05 -7.61
CA ASN A 109 3.02 -18.26 -6.53
C ASN A 109 3.06 -19.02 -5.20
N ARG A 110 2.72 -20.32 -5.19
CA ARG A 110 2.78 -21.14 -3.96
C ARG A 110 4.17 -21.05 -3.33
N ARG A 111 5.21 -21.34 -4.10
CA ARG A 111 6.61 -21.26 -3.64
C ARG A 111 6.97 -19.84 -3.19
N ALA A 112 6.54 -18.82 -3.95
CA ALA A 112 6.84 -17.44 -3.61
C ALA A 112 6.13 -16.96 -2.34
N PHE A 113 4.95 -17.47 -1.98
CA PHE A 113 4.33 -17.20 -0.68
C PHE A 113 5.08 -17.88 0.46
N GLU A 114 5.60 -19.09 0.25
CA GLU A 114 6.42 -19.81 1.23
C GLU A 114 7.78 -19.14 1.45
N GLU A 115 8.37 -18.58 0.39
CA GLU A 115 9.68 -17.92 0.43
C GLU A 115 9.61 -16.45 0.88
N ALA A 116 8.55 -15.73 0.50
CA ALA A 116 8.42 -14.31 0.81
C ALA A 116 7.84 -14.12 2.19
N ALA A 117 8.63 -13.53 3.09
CA ALA A 117 8.23 -13.21 4.46
C ALA A 117 7.24 -12.02 4.55
N SER A 118 6.23 -11.96 3.68
CA SER A 118 5.30 -10.83 3.55
C SER A 118 4.33 -10.78 4.73
N GLU A 119 3.79 -11.93 5.13
CA GLU A 119 2.88 -12.02 6.27
C GLU A 119 3.59 -11.66 7.57
N GLU A 120 4.78 -12.24 7.78
CA GLU A 120 5.64 -11.97 8.93
C GLU A 120 6.03 -10.50 8.99
N LYS A 121 6.27 -9.87 7.83
CA LYS A 121 6.59 -8.44 7.78
C LYS A 121 5.43 -7.56 8.24
N TRP A 122 4.21 -7.88 7.82
CA TRP A 122 3.02 -7.20 8.29
C TRP A 122 2.79 -7.44 9.78
N ARG A 123 2.90 -8.68 10.25
CA ARG A 123 2.79 -9.02 11.68
C ARG A 123 3.82 -8.27 12.52
N TRP A 124 5.08 -8.22 12.06
CA TRP A 124 6.14 -7.43 12.70
C TRP A 124 5.73 -5.96 12.79
N TYR A 125 5.33 -5.33 11.68
CA TYR A 125 4.96 -3.91 11.67
C TYR A 125 3.80 -3.61 12.64
N LEU A 126 2.76 -4.44 12.64
CA LEU A 126 1.62 -4.25 13.55
C LEU A 126 2.01 -4.42 15.02
N ASN A 127 2.95 -5.33 15.33
CA ASN A 127 3.52 -5.46 16.66
C ASN A 127 4.36 -4.25 17.06
N GLU A 128 5.21 -3.74 16.17
CA GLU A 128 5.99 -2.51 16.40
C GLU A 128 5.09 -1.31 16.73
N ARG A 129 3.91 -1.24 16.10
CA ARG A 129 2.90 -0.21 16.37
C ARG A 129 1.91 -0.56 17.48
N LYS A 130 2.00 -1.76 18.06
CA LYS A 130 1.08 -2.29 19.09
C LYS A 130 -0.39 -2.29 18.65
N ILE A 131 -0.64 -2.62 17.40
CA ILE A 131 -1.98 -2.71 16.78
C ILE A 131 -2.27 -4.08 16.14
N ALA A 132 -1.50 -5.12 16.47
CA ALA A 132 -1.75 -6.47 15.98
C ALA A 132 -3.16 -6.98 16.35
N ASP A 133 -3.59 -6.70 17.57
CA ASP A 133 -4.93 -7.03 18.09
C ASP A 133 -5.85 -5.80 18.19
N ALA A 134 -5.56 -4.74 17.41
CA ALA A 134 -6.30 -3.49 17.51
C ALA A 134 -7.81 -3.70 17.32
N THR A 135 -8.57 -3.10 18.22
CA THR A 135 -10.00 -2.87 18.10
C THR A 135 -10.25 -1.40 17.74
N PRO A 136 -11.46 -1.03 17.27
CA PRO A 136 -11.81 0.36 17.02
C PRO A 136 -11.48 1.27 18.23
N GLY A 137 -10.71 2.32 17.99
CA GLY A 137 -10.21 3.26 18.99
C GLY A 137 -8.86 2.90 19.63
N ALA A 138 -8.21 1.81 19.19
CA ALA A 138 -6.88 1.47 19.68
C ALA A 138 -5.85 2.54 19.28
N MET A 139 -4.98 2.90 20.22
CA MET A 139 -3.96 3.92 20.01
C MET A 139 -2.64 3.27 19.60
N PRO A 140 -2.15 3.52 18.37
CA PRO A 140 -0.85 3.01 17.95
C PRO A 140 0.28 3.65 18.76
N SER A 141 1.32 2.86 19.01
CA SER A 141 2.53 3.31 19.70
C SER A 141 3.56 3.77 18.68
N PHE A 142 4.05 5.01 18.84
CA PHE A 142 5.18 5.53 18.10
C PHE A 142 6.36 5.83 19.03
N PRO A 143 7.61 5.86 18.52
CA PRO A 143 8.75 6.29 19.30
C PRO A 143 8.56 7.72 19.84
N ARG A 144 9.07 7.98 21.04
CA ARG A 144 9.03 9.33 21.65
C ARG A 144 9.71 10.38 20.76
N GLU A 145 10.85 10.03 20.18
CA GLU A 145 11.51 10.81 19.14
C GLU A 145 11.21 10.17 17.79
N TYR A 146 10.37 10.80 16.98
CA TYR A 146 9.96 10.26 15.68
C TYR A 146 9.98 11.31 14.56
N GLY A 147 11.07 12.09 14.56
CA GLY A 147 11.38 13.10 13.54
C GLY A 147 11.95 12.51 12.25
N VAL A 148 12.40 13.37 11.34
CA VAL A 148 12.91 12.95 10.01
C VAL A 148 14.02 11.89 10.11
N PRO A 149 15.09 12.05 10.92
CA PRO A 149 16.17 11.06 10.98
C PRO A 149 15.68 9.70 11.50
N GLN A 150 14.81 9.69 12.51
CA GLN A 150 14.27 8.45 13.09
C GLN A 150 13.34 7.74 12.11
N ARG A 151 12.55 8.49 11.32
CA ARG A 151 11.72 7.91 10.26
C ARG A 151 12.55 7.31 9.14
N ASP A 152 13.63 7.96 8.70
CA ASP A 152 14.51 7.37 7.67
C ASP A 152 15.12 6.03 8.14
N VAL A 153 15.52 5.92 9.42
CA VAL A 153 15.98 4.65 10.01
C VAL A 153 14.86 3.62 10.04
N PHE A 154 13.69 3.99 10.57
CA PHE A 154 12.56 3.06 10.64
C PHE A 154 12.08 2.62 9.26
N TYR A 155 12.08 3.50 8.25
CA TYR A 155 11.70 3.14 6.89
C TYR A 155 12.71 2.17 6.26
N ALA A 156 14.00 2.29 6.57
CA ALA A 156 14.99 1.27 6.18
C ALA A 156 14.69 -0.08 6.85
N GLU A 157 14.26 -0.09 8.11
CA GLU A 157 13.81 -1.32 8.79
C GLU A 157 12.53 -1.88 8.16
N VAL A 158 11.52 -1.05 7.85
CA VAL A 158 10.32 -1.44 7.10
C VAL A 158 10.68 -2.01 5.74
N ALA A 159 11.66 -1.43 5.06
CA ALA A 159 12.14 -1.93 3.77
C ALA A 159 12.93 -3.24 3.89
N ARG A 160 13.48 -3.57 5.06
CA ARG A 160 14.33 -4.74 5.24
C ARG A 160 13.50 -6.04 5.27
N MET A 161 13.82 -6.97 4.37
CA MET A 161 13.28 -8.33 4.35
C MET A 161 14.35 -9.26 3.77
N GLU A 162 14.80 -10.27 4.53
CA GLU A 162 16.02 -11.03 4.22
C GLU A 162 16.04 -11.60 2.78
N GLY A 163 14.94 -12.22 2.34
CA GLY A 163 14.85 -12.83 1.00
C GLY A 163 14.54 -11.86 -0.16
N VAL A 164 14.28 -10.57 0.12
CA VAL A 164 13.79 -9.61 -0.88
C VAL A 164 14.63 -8.33 -0.94
N ASN A 165 14.92 -7.74 0.22
CA ASN A 165 15.70 -6.54 0.40
C ASN A 165 16.47 -6.61 1.74
N PRO A 166 17.51 -7.45 1.85
CA PRO A 166 18.20 -7.72 3.12
C PRO A 166 18.90 -6.50 3.72
N VAL A 167 19.18 -5.47 2.91
CA VAL A 167 19.87 -4.24 3.33
C VAL A 167 18.89 -3.10 3.62
N GLY A 168 17.59 -3.27 3.36
CA GLY A 168 16.59 -2.21 3.58
C GLY A 168 16.82 -0.95 2.73
N LYS A 169 17.45 -1.10 1.56
CA LYS A 169 17.75 0.03 0.67
C LYS A 169 16.50 0.50 -0.06
N ASN A 170 16.47 1.78 -0.38
CA ASN A 170 15.39 2.47 -1.10
C ASN A 170 14.00 2.15 -0.49
N PRO A 171 13.72 2.58 0.74
CA PRO A 171 12.44 2.34 1.37
C PRO A 171 11.27 2.84 0.55
N GLY A 172 10.24 2.02 0.40
CA GLY A 172 9.05 2.31 -0.40
C GLY A 172 9.13 1.78 -1.84
N SER A 173 10.24 1.14 -2.23
CA SER A 173 10.46 0.68 -3.61
C SER A 173 9.93 -0.72 -3.92
N LYS A 174 9.41 -1.43 -2.92
CA LYS A 174 8.80 -2.77 -3.03
C LYS A 174 7.30 -2.67 -2.76
N GLY A 175 6.56 -3.69 -3.16
CA GLY A 175 5.09 -3.65 -2.99
C GLY A 175 4.67 -3.53 -1.53
N TYR A 176 5.34 -4.23 -0.60
CA TYR A 176 5.00 -4.23 0.83
C TYR A 176 5.45 -2.95 1.56
N ASP A 177 6.67 -2.46 1.33
CA ASP A 177 7.19 -1.33 2.09
C ASP A 177 6.57 0.00 1.63
N ALA A 178 6.20 0.12 0.35
CA ALA A 178 5.44 1.27 -0.16
C ALA A 178 4.15 1.49 0.62
N VAL A 179 3.34 0.43 0.76
CA VAL A 179 2.05 0.51 1.46
C VAL A 179 2.23 0.59 2.98
N LEU A 180 3.25 -0.03 3.56
CA LEU A 180 3.52 0.07 5.00
C LEU A 180 3.98 1.49 5.40
N ILE A 181 4.86 2.13 4.62
CA ILE A 181 5.29 3.50 4.89
C ILE A 181 4.14 4.48 4.72
N ALA A 182 3.33 4.31 3.66
CA ALA A 182 2.11 5.10 3.48
C ALA A 182 1.12 4.90 4.65
N TYR A 183 1.00 3.67 5.14
CA TYR A 183 0.06 3.34 6.21
C TYR A 183 0.56 3.90 7.54
N ASP A 184 1.86 3.88 7.79
CA ASP A 184 2.48 4.51 8.95
C ASP A 184 2.20 6.01 9.02
N ALA A 185 2.24 6.69 7.87
CA ALA A 185 1.92 8.11 7.78
C ALA A 185 0.43 8.37 8.08
N ILE A 186 -0.48 7.58 7.50
CA ILE A 186 -1.93 7.68 7.76
C ILE A 186 -2.26 7.37 9.22
N LEU A 187 -1.70 6.28 9.76
CA LEU A 187 -1.86 5.85 11.14
C LEU A 187 -1.38 6.93 12.12
N TRP A 188 -0.26 7.61 11.83
CA TRP A 188 0.16 8.75 12.63
C TRP A 188 -0.88 9.87 12.59
N VAL A 189 -1.26 10.33 11.40
CA VAL A 189 -2.07 11.54 11.29
C VAL A 189 -3.51 11.37 11.76
N GLU A 190 -4.05 10.15 11.66
CA GLU A 190 -5.43 9.83 12.04
C GLU A 190 -5.56 9.29 13.47
N CYS A 191 -4.56 8.58 14.00
CA CYS A 191 -4.69 7.86 15.28
C CYS A 191 -3.69 8.31 16.36
N SER A 192 -2.59 9.00 16.03
CA SER A 192 -1.63 9.42 17.06
C SER A 192 -2.17 10.55 17.93
N GLY A 193 -1.97 10.45 19.25
CA GLY A 193 -2.30 11.52 20.20
C GLY A 193 -1.47 12.80 20.00
N ASP A 194 -0.29 12.67 19.39
CA ASP A 194 0.60 13.77 19.07
C ASP A 194 0.32 14.39 17.69
N SER A 195 -0.67 13.86 16.95
CA SER A 195 -1.05 14.37 15.63
C SER A 195 -1.65 15.78 15.74
N PRO A 196 -1.32 16.71 14.83
CA PRO A 196 -1.97 18.01 14.79
C PRO A 196 -3.49 17.91 14.67
N ARG A 197 -4.20 18.74 15.44
CA ARG A 197 -5.67 18.80 15.38
C ARG A 197 -6.18 19.55 14.16
N GLU A 198 -5.48 20.61 13.77
CA GLU A 198 -5.82 21.41 12.60
C GLU A 198 -5.64 20.60 11.32
N ALA A 199 -6.65 20.61 10.44
CA ALA A 199 -6.62 19.83 9.20
C ALA A 199 -5.44 20.22 8.29
N SER A 200 -5.08 21.50 8.22
CA SER A 200 -3.98 21.97 7.37
C SER A 200 -2.62 21.44 7.85
N ALA A 201 -2.38 21.48 9.16
CA ALA A 201 -1.21 20.92 9.79
C ALA A 201 -1.17 19.39 9.68
N ARG A 202 -2.33 18.72 9.75
CA ARG A 202 -2.45 17.28 9.54
C ARG A 202 -2.03 16.87 8.13
N TRP A 203 -2.52 17.56 7.10
CA TRP A 203 -2.07 17.35 5.72
C TRP A 203 -0.57 17.58 5.57
N GLY A 204 -0.04 18.67 6.16
CA GLY A 204 1.40 18.93 6.20
C GLY A 204 2.20 17.77 6.82
N GLU A 205 1.72 17.24 7.95
CA GLU A 205 2.36 16.12 8.65
C GLU A 205 2.32 14.82 7.82
N LEU A 206 1.23 14.57 7.09
CA LEU A 206 1.16 13.45 6.14
C LEU A 206 2.24 13.59 5.06
N CYS A 207 2.38 14.77 4.44
CA CYS A 207 3.41 15.03 3.45
C CYS A 207 4.82 14.84 4.03
N MET A 208 5.07 15.34 5.24
CA MET A 208 6.37 15.20 5.90
C MET A 208 6.76 13.74 6.19
N ARG A 209 5.78 12.85 6.32
CA ARG A 209 5.99 11.42 6.62
C ARG A 209 6.04 10.58 5.36
N ALA A 210 5.02 10.69 4.52
CA ALA A 210 4.86 9.84 3.35
C ALA A 210 5.62 10.35 2.12
N ALA A 211 5.74 11.66 1.91
CA ALA A 211 6.27 12.22 0.66
C ALA A 211 7.66 12.88 0.80
N LEU A 212 8.10 13.18 2.01
CA LEU A 212 9.35 13.89 2.28
C LEU A 212 10.30 13.05 3.16
N HIS A 213 10.70 11.89 2.64
CA HIS A 213 11.72 11.00 3.21
C HIS A 213 12.75 10.59 2.14
N ARG A 214 13.86 9.96 2.55
CA ARG A 214 14.98 9.61 1.64
C ARG A 214 14.72 8.46 0.67
N GLY A 215 13.57 7.82 0.76
CA GLY A 215 13.22 6.62 -0.01
C GLY A 215 12.57 6.93 -1.35
N ASP A 216 11.81 5.97 -1.85
CA ASP A 216 10.88 6.08 -2.97
C ASP A 216 9.61 6.82 -2.48
N ASN A 217 9.75 8.15 -2.41
CA ASN A 217 8.83 9.03 -1.67
C ASN A 217 7.64 9.53 -2.50
N ASP A 218 7.74 9.50 -3.83
CA ASP A 218 6.63 9.78 -4.73
C ASP A 218 5.61 8.63 -4.72
N SER A 219 6.09 7.37 -4.66
CA SER A 219 5.21 6.20 -4.56
C SER A 219 4.44 6.15 -3.24
N THR A 220 5.15 6.25 -2.11
CA THR A 220 4.54 6.26 -0.76
C THR A 220 3.65 7.48 -0.56
N GLY A 221 4.08 8.65 -1.02
CA GLY A 221 3.31 9.88 -1.02
C GLY A 221 2.00 9.77 -1.82
N SER A 222 2.05 9.19 -3.03
CA SER A 222 0.87 8.97 -3.87
C SER A 222 -0.15 8.04 -3.22
N ILE A 223 0.31 6.93 -2.64
CA ILE A 223 -0.54 5.96 -1.93
C ILE A 223 -1.18 6.62 -0.71
N ALA A 224 -0.37 7.27 0.15
CA ALA A 224 -0.86 7.91 1.37
C ALA A 224 -1.84 9.06 1.07
N ALA A 225 -1.54 9.91 0.08
CA ALA A 225 -2.42 11.01 -0.30
C ALA A 225 -3.76 10.50 -0.88
N SER A 226 -3.75 9.38 -1.59
CA SER A 226 -4.97 8.75 -2.10
C SER A 226 -5.87 8.27 -0.95
N TRP A 227 -5.28 7.59 0.05
CA TRP A 227 -6.02 7.17 1.26
C TRP A 227 -6.50 8.36 2.09
N TYR A 228 -5.67 9.39 2.25
CA TYR A 228 -6.09 10.62 2.93
C TYR A 228 -7.27 11.29 2.22
N GLY A 229 -7.20 11.38 0.89
CA GLY A 229 -8.29 11.91 0.07
C GLY A 229 -9.58 11.11 0.21
N ALA A 230 -9.50 9.77 0.26
CA ALA A 230 -10.65 8.91 0.51
C ALA A 230 -11.26 9.14 1.90
N LEU A 231 -10.44 9.35 2.94
CA LEU A 231 -10.89 9.61 4.31
C LEU A 231 -11.45 11.02 4.53
N ARG A 232 -10.81 12.03 3.92
CA ARG A 232 -10.94 13.44 4.31
C ARG A 232 -11.29 14.38 3.16
N GLY A 233 -11.38 13.88 1.93
CA GLY A 233 -11.48 14.71 0.74
C GLY A 233 -10.32 15.72 0.67
N PHE A 234 -10.65 16.99 0.45
CA PHE A 234 -9.68 18.09 0.41
C PHE A 234 -9.48 18.80 1.77
N ALA A 235 -9.95 18.23 2.89
CA ALA A 235 -9.86 18.89 4.19
C ALA A 235 -8.40 19.22 4.54
N GLY A 236 -8.12 20.50 4.78
CA GLY A 236 -6.78 20.97 5.12
C GLY A 236 -5.79 21.04 3.95
N VAL A 237 -6.12 20.51 2.77
CA VAL A 237 -5.23 20.51 1.61
C VAL A 237 -5.16 21.92 1.01
N PRO A 238 -4.01 22.61 1.02
CA PRO A 238 -3.90 23.93 0.43
C PRO A 238 -4.25 23.91 -1.06
N HIS A 239 -5.15 24.80 -1.51
CA HIS A 239 -5.55 24.89 -2.92
C HIS A 239 -4.37 24.99 -3.89
N LYS A 240 -3.29 25.67 -3.48
CA LYS A 240 -2.05 25.79 -4.27
C LYS A 240 -1.37 24.45 -4.59
N HIS A 241 -1.63 23.38 -3.82
CA HIS A 241 -1.02 22.06 -4.04
C HIS A 241 -1.64 21.30 -5.21
N TYR A 242 -2.90 21.58 -5.57
CA TYR A 242 -3.58 20.84 -6.64
C TYR A 242 -4.17 21.72 -7.75
N ARG A 243 -4.28 23.05 -7.55
CA ARG A 243 -4.97 23.93 -8.52
C ARG A 243 -4.41 23.87 -9.95
N GLY A 244 -3.10 23.70 -10.08
CA GLY A 244 -2.35 23.65 -11.35
C GLY A 244 -1.67 22.31 -11.57
N LEU A 245 -2.19 21.24 -10.97
CA LEU A 245 -1.64 19.89 -11.11
C LEU A 245 -1.75 19.43 -12.57
N GLU A 246 -0.69 18.79 -13.08
CA GLU A 246 -0.73 18.13 -14.39
C GLU A 246 -1.88 17.10 -14.42
N TYR A 247 -2.62 17.04 -15.53
CA TYR A 247 -3.79 16.18 -15.71
C TYR A 247 -4.96 16.39 -14.74
N ARG A 248 -4.99 17.47 -13.93
CA ARG A 248 -6.09 17.74 -12.98
C ARG A 248 -7.49 17.48 -13.56
N GLY A 249 -7.78 18.07 -14.73
CA GLY A 249 -9.10 17.92 -15.36
C GLY A 249 -9.42 16.48 -15.77
N ARG A 250 -8.41 15.66 -16.12
CA ARG A 250 -8.60 14.23 -16.40
C ARG A 250 -8.85 13.45 -15.12
N CYS A 251 -8.14 13.76 -14.04
CA CYS A 251 -8.34 13.10 -12.74
C CYS A 251 -9.72 13.42 -12.14
N GLU A 252 -10.20 14.66 -12.27
CA GLU A 252 -11.52 15.07 -11.77
C GLU A 252 -12.68 14.50 -12.62
N SER A 253 -12.42 14.09 -13.87
CA SER A 253 -13.43 13.51 -14.78
C SER A 253 -13.44 11.98 -14.82
N ALA A 254 -12.57 11.34 -14.03
CA ALA A 254 -12.35 9.89 -14.05
C ALA A 254 -13.49 9.10 -13.38
#